data_AF-A0A7Z8LCR6-F1
#
_entry.id   AF-A0A7Z8LCR6-F1
#
_cell.length_a   1.000
_cell.length_b   1.000
_cell.length_c   1.000
_cell.angle_alpha   90.00
_cell.angle_beta   90.00
_cell.angle_gamma   90.00
#
_symmetry.space_group_name_H-M   'P 1'
#
loop_
_entity.id
_entity.type
_entity.pdbx_description
1 polymer ?
#
loop_
_entity_poly.entity_id
_entity_poly.type
_entity_poly.pdbx_seq_one_letter_code
_entity_poly.pdbx_strand_id
1 'polypeptide(L)' 'MTRIATLAGALMLSAGLVTAQDTDDTSWTQEEFMEAFPEMTEEIFDMIDANDDGVIDADEYLDAIDAGLIAPLEG' A
#
# COMPACT_ATOMS: atom_id res chain seq x y z
N MET A 1 24.00 47.08 35.13
CA MET A 1 24.37 45.75 35.66
C MET A 1 23.94 44.69 34.66
N THR A 2 24.92 44.10 33.98
CA THR A 2 24.83 43.00 33.02
C THR A 2 24.28 41.73 33.66
N ARG A 3 23.33 41.03 33.03
CA ARG A 3 23.18 39.56 33.10
C ARG A 3 22.65 39.02 31.77
N ILE A 4 23.60 38.55 30.96
CA ILE A 4 23.43 37.57 29.89
C ILE A 4 23.41 36.19 30.58
N ALA A 5 22.44 35.33 30.25
CA ALA A 5 22.39 33.87 30.42
C ALA A 5 20.89 33.47 30.33
N THR A 6 20.42 32.50 29.56
CA THR A 6 21.03 31.22 29.22
C THR A 6 20.35 30.66 27.96
N LEU A 7 21.16 30.24 26.99
CA LEU A 7 20.79 29.27 25.95
C LEU A 7 20.48 27.93 26.64
N ALA A 8 19.25 27.45 26.58
CA ALA A 8 18.92 26.06 26.93
C ALA A 8 17.72 25.61 26.10
N GLY A 9 17.92 24.53 25.35
CA GLY A 9 16.85 23.85 24.64
C GLY A 9 17.18 23.58 23.18
N ALA A 10 18.24 22.82 22.93
CA ALA A 10 18.40 22.11 21.68
C ALA A 10 17.22 21.14 21.52
N LEU A 11 16.21 21.50 20.73
CA LEU A 11 15.30 20.52 20.16
C LEU A 11 15.93 20.11 18.84
N MET A 12 16.78 19.09 18.88
CA MET A 12 17.13 18.36 17.68
C MET A 12 15.83 17.75 17.15
N LEU A 13 15.27 18.37 16.12
CA LEU A 13 14.28 17.75 15.27
C LEU A 13 15.04 16.68 14.48
N SER A 14 15.21 15.50 15.06
CA SER A 14 15.50 14.31 14.28
C SER A 14 14.34 14.18 13.30
N ALA A 15 14.57 14.62 12.07
CA ALA A 15 13.68 14.41 10.94
C ALA A 15 13.65 12.92 10.63
N GLY A 16 13.04 12.14 11.52
CA GLY A 16 12.40 10.87 11.21
C GLY A 16 11.05 11.19 10.59
N LEU A 17 11.04 11.90 9.47
CA LEU A 17 9.90 11.90 8.59
C LEU A 17 10.14 10.73 7.64
N VAL A 18 9.64 9.57 8.07
CA VAL A 18 9.13 8.56 7.15
C VAL A 18 8.18 9.30 6.21
N THR A 19 8.59 9.53 4.98
CA THR A 19 7.66 9.84 3.91
C THR A 19 7.96 8.85 2.81
N ALA A 20 7.13 7.80 2.84
CA ALA A 20 6.81 6.89 1.76
C ALA A 20 8.02 6.44 0.93
N GLN A 21 8.44 5.20 1.17
CA GLN A 21 8.83 4.41 0.02
C GLN A 21 7.68 4.53 -0.97
N ASP A 22 7.95 5.19 -2.08
CA ASP A 22 7.32 4.88 -3.34
C ASP A 22 7.79 3.45 -3.62
N THR A 23 7.13 2.47 -2.99
CA THR A 23 7.14 1.12 -3.50
C THR A 23 6.38 1.24 -4.80
N ASP A 24 7.00 0.83 -5.90
CA ASP A 24 6.30 0.29 -7.07
C ASP A 24 5.46 -0.93 -6.62
N ASP A 25 4.58 -0.72 -5.63
CA ASP A 25 3.54 -1.64 -5.23
C ASP A 25 2.56 -1.58 -6.37
N THR A 26 2.64 -2.62 -7.19
CA THR A 26 1.72 -2.78 -8.31
C THR A 26 0.38 -3.12 -7.67
N SER A 27 -0.38 -2.09 -7.33
CA SER A 27 -1.75 -2.23 -6.84
C SER A 27 -2.73 -1.97 -7.97
N TRP A 28 -3.80 -2.73 -7.97
CA TRP A 28 -4.88 -2.60 -8.93
C TRP A 28 -6.13 -2.15 -8.19
N THR A 29 -6.70 -1.03 -8.64
CA THR A 29 -8.05 -0.68 -8.21
C THR A 29 -9.06 -1.70 -8.73
N GLN A 30 -10.22 -1.80 -8.08
CA GLN A 30 -11.31 -2.68 -8.54
C GLN A 30 -11.61 -2.52 -10.04
N GLU A 31 -11.65 -1.29 -10.53
CA GLU A 31 -11.92 -0.99 -11.93
C GLU A 31 -10.82 -1.55 -12.86
N GLU A 32 -9.55 -1.36 -12.50
CA GLU A 32 -8.40 -1.88 -13.26
C GLU A 32 -8.34 -3.40 -13.21
N PHE A 33 -8.65 -3.99 -12.07
CA PHE A 33 -8.68 -5.44 -11.90
C PHE A 33 -9.80 -6.09 -12.72
N MET A 34 -11.01 -5.51 -12.72
CA MET A 34 -12.11 -5.98 -13.55
C MET A 34 -11.87 -5.76 -15.05
N GLU A 35 -11.11 -4.73 -15.43
CA GLU A 35 -10.69 -4.53 -16.81
C GLU A 35 -9.66 -5.59 -17.25
N ALA A 36 -8.70 -5.91 -16.39
CA ALA A 36 -7.72 -6.97 -16.64
C ALA A 36 -8.35 -8.37 -16.62
N PHE A 37 -9.37 -8.57 -15.77
CA PHE A 37 -10.06 -9.84 -15.58
C PHE A 37 -11.58 -9.70 -15.76
N PRO A 38 -12.07 -9.60 -17.01
CA PRO A 38 -13.51 -9.43 -17.28
C PRO A 38 -14.37 -10.65 -16.87
N GLU A 39 -13.74 -11.77 -16.52
CA GLU A 39 -14.41 -12.97 -16.00
C GLU A 39 -14.50 -13.01 -14.47
N MET A 40 -13.89 -12.03 -13.76
CA MET A 40 -13.97 -11.89 -12.30
C MET A 40 -15.27 -11.19 -11.89
N THR A 41 -15.84 -11.62 -10.76
CA THR A 41 -16.98 -10.96 -10.12
C THR A 41 -16.52 -10.16 -8.91
N GLU A 42 -17.34 -9.20 -8.45
CA GLU A 42 -17.10 -8.46 -7.18
C GLU A 42 -16.85 -9.42 -6.01
N GLU A 43 -17.56 -10.55 -5.93
CA GLU A 43 -17.37 -11.54 -4.88
C GLU A 43 -15.96 -12.18 -4.86
N ILE A 44 -15.30 -12.29 -6.02
CA ILE A 44 -13.92 -12.78 -6.08
C ILE A 44 -12.96 -11.65 -5.71
N PHE A 45 -13.25 -10.41 -6.12
CA PHE A 45 -12.48 -9.24 -5.69
C PHE A 45 -12.47 -9.11 -4.15
N ASP A 46 -13.64 -9.14 -3.50
CA ASP A 46 -13.79 -9.16 -2.04
C ASP A 46 -13.06 -10.33 -1.36
N MET A 47 -12.83 -11.43 -2.08
CA MET A 47 -12.10 -12.58 -1.54
C MET A 47 -10.58 -12.41 -1.61
N ILE A 48 -10.10 -11.57 -2.54
CA ILE A 48 -8.69 -11.27 -2.76
C ILE A 48 -8.28 -10.07 -1.90
N ASP A 49 -9.15 -9.05 -1.82
CA ASP A 49 -9.02 -7.87 -0.96
C ASP A 49 -9.20 -8.30 0.50
N ALA A 50 -8.13 -8.86 1.08
CA ALA A 50 -8.16 -9.41 2.42
C ALA A 50 -8.27 -8.31 3.48
N ASN A 51 -7.87 -7.09 3.13
CA ASN A 51 -7.83 -5.94 4.02
C ASN A 51 -9.07 -5.01 3.89
N ASP A 52 -9.92 -5.24 2.88
CA ASP A 52 -11.16 -4.51 2.55
C ASP A 52 -10.91 -3.00 2.30
N ASP A 53 -9.79 -2.67 1.65
CA ASP A 53 -9.43 -1.28 1.31
C ASP A 53 -9.81 -0.85 -0.11
N GLY A 54 -10.32 -1.79 -0.91
CA GLY A 54 -10.80 -1.57 -2.27
C GLY A 54 -9.71 -1.57 -3.34
N VAL A 55 -8.48 -1.96 -3.00
CA VAL A 55 -7.40 -2.20 -3.95
C VAL A 55 -6.79 -3.59 -3.72
N ILE A 56 -6.34 -4.23 -4.78
CA ILE A 56 -5.54 -5.46 -4.67
C ILE A 56 -4.09 -5.08 -4.78
N ASP A 57 -3.33 -5.28 -3.71
CA ASP A 57 -1.88 -5.12 -3.76
C ASP A 57 -1.16 -6.36 -4.32
N ALA A 58 0.15 -6.24 -4.53
CA ALA A 58 0.92 -7.32 -5.14
C ALA A 58 0.99 -8.58 -4.27
N ASP A 59 0.96 -8.45 -2.94
CA ASP A 59 0.94 -9.58 -2.02
C ASP A 59 -0.43 -10.29 -2.07
N GLU A 60 -1.52 -9.54 -2.02
CA GLU A 60 -2.90 -10.06 -2.15
C GLU A 60 -3.12 -10.76 -3.50
N TYR A 61 -2.59 -10.19 -4.59
CA TYR A 61 -2.62 -10.80 -5.91
C TYR A 61 -1.87 -12.15 -5.95
N LEU A 62 -0.70 -12.23 -5.32
CA LEU A 62 0.09 -13.47 -5.25
C LEU A 62 -0.60 -14.53 -4.40
N ASP A 63 -1.18 -14.15 -3.26
CA ASP A 63 -1.98 -15.04 -2.41
C ASP A 63 -3.19 -15.57 -3.18
N ALA A 64 -3.85 -14.75 -3.99
CA ALA A 64 -4.96 -15.17 -4.83
C ALA A 64 -4.57 -16.19 -5.91
N ILE A 65 -3.38 -16.03 -6.50
CA ILE A 65 -2.83 -17.01 -7.46
C ILE A 65 -2.50 -18.33 -6.74
N ASP A 66 -1.85 -18.27 -5.57
CA ASP A 66 -1.50 -19.47 -4.79
C ASP A 66 -2.75 -20.23 -4.34
N ALA A 67 -3.78 -19.49 -3.93
CA ALA A 67 -5.10 -20.02 -3.59
C ALA A 67 -5.88 -20.56 -4.81
N GLY A 68 -5.44 -20.26 -6.02
CA GLY A 68 -6.11 -20.64 -7.27
C GLY A 68 -7.44 -19.92 -7.49
N LEU A 69 -7.62 -18.75 -6.87
CA LEU A 69 -8.79 -17.89 -7.06
C LEU A 69 -8.75 -17.23 -8.44
N ILE A 70 -7.55 -16.84 -8.88
CA ILE A 70 -7.31 -16.15 -10.16
C ILE A 70 -6.22 -16.84 -10.95
N ALA A 71 -6.30 -16.74 -12.28
CA ALA A 71 -5.20 -17.14 -13.14
C ALA A 71 -4.15 -16.03 -13.16
N PRO A 72 -2.84 -16.34 -13.15
CA PRO A 72 -1.83 -15.34 -13.42
C PRO A 72 -2.09 -14.76 -14.82
N LEU A 73 -2.03 -13.42 -14.94
CA LEU A 73 -2.03 -12.76 -16.24
C LEU A 73 -0.81 -13.25 -17.05
N GLU A 74 -1.02 -14.28 -17.87
CA GLU A 74 -0.02 -14.72 -18.83
C GLU A 74 0.06 -13.63 -19.91
N GLY A 75 1.15 -12.88 -19.91
CA GLY A 75 1.48 -11.91 -20.95
C GLY A 75 1.77 -12.56 -22.30
#